data_AF-A0A670IMQ6-F1
#
_entry.id   AF-A0A670IMQ6-F1
#
_cell.length_a   1.000
_cell.length_b   1.000
_cell.length_c   1.000
_cell.angle_alpha   90.00
_cell.angle_beta   90.00
_cell.angle_gamma   90.00
#
_symmetry.space_group_name_H-M   'P 1'
#
loop_
_entity.id
_entity.type
_entity.pdbx_description
1 polymer ?
#
loop_
_entity_poly.entity_id
_entity_poly.type
_entity_poly.pdbx_seq_one_letter_code
_entity_poly.pdbx_strand_id
1 'polypeptide(L)' 'KGGNREHLTVSRKWHRNGIKKPRSNRYESLKGVSAFFLISLATAFTHC' A
#
# COMPACT_ATOMS: atom_id res chain seq x y z
N LYS A 1 -20.02 35.07 1.37
CA LYS A 1 -20.45 33.92 0.53
C LYS A 1 -19.20 33.07 0.27
N GLY A 2 -19.05 31.96 1.00
CA GLY A 2 -17.88 31.08 0.88
C GLY A 2 -17.93 30.32 -0.43
N GLY A 3 -16.85 30.35 -1.20
CA GLY A 3 -16.76 29.71 -2.51
C GLY A 3 -17.01 28.20 -2.41
N ASN A 4 -17.83 27.69 -3.32
CA ASN A 4 -18.15 26.27 -3.44
C ASN A 4 -16.85 25.48 -3.65
N ARG A 5 -16.70 24.33 -2.98
CA ARG A 5 -15.50 23.47 -3.10
C ARG A 5 -15.37 22.94 -4.54
N GLU A 6 -14.40 23.45 -5.27
CA GLU A 6 -14.08 23.18 -6.68
C GLU A 6 -13.53 21.75 -6.92
N HIS A 7 -14.36 20.70 -6.75
CA HIS A 7 -13.94 19.30 -6.95
C HIS A 7 -13.57 18.97 -8.43
N LEU A 8 -14.17 19.69 -9.38
CA LEU A 8 -13.96 19.53 -10.82
C LEU A 8 -12.50 19.79 -11.24
N THR A 9 -11.86 20.76 -10.59
CA THR A 9 -10.47 21.13 -10.90
C THR A 9 -9.48 20.12 -10.34
N VAL A 10 -9.82 19.46 -9.21
CA VAL A 10 -8.97 18.46 -8.55
C VAL A 10 -8.88 17.19 -9.36
N SER A 11 -10.03 16.69 -9.84
CA SER A 11 -10.06 15.51 -10.71
C SER A 11 -9.20 15.72 -11.96
N ARG A 12 -9.32 16.86 -12.65
CA ARG A 12 -8.49 17.17 -13.83
C ARG A 12 -7.00 17.21 -13.51
N LYS A 13 -6.61 17.71 -12.34
CA LYS A 13 -5.20 17.77 -11.90
C LYS A 13 -4.61 16.38 -11.66
N TRP A 14 -5.35 15.47 -11.02
CA TRP A 14 -4.85 14.12 -10.70
C TRP A 14 -4.69 13.24 -11.95
N HIS A 15 -5.55 13.41 -12.95
CA HIS A 15 -5.46 12.65 -14.19
C HIS A 15 -4.32 13.11 -15.11
N ARG A 16 -3.70 14.28 -14.91
CA ARG A 16 -2.53 14.75 -15.71
C ARG A 16 -1.33 13.81 -15.60
N ASN A 17 -1.06 13.30 -14.40
CA ASN A 17 0.06 12.37 -14.16
C ASN A 17 -0.39 10.90 -14.30
N GLY A 18 -1.68 10.68 -14.53
CA GLY A 18 -2.35 9.39 -14.45
C GLY A 18 -2.42 8.88 -13.01
N ILE A 19 -3.61 8.51 -12.55
CA ILE A 19 -3.76 7.86 -11.24
C ILE A 19 -3.16 6.46 -11.35
N LYS A 20 -1.93 6.29 -10.84
CA LYS A 20 -1.22 5.02 -10.89
C LYS A 20 -1.78 4.08 -9.81
N LYS A 21 -1.95 2.82 -10.19
CA LYS A 21 -2.18 1.74 -9.21
C LYS A 21 -0.92 1.56 -8.36
N PRO A 22 -1.04 1.16 -7.08
CA PRO A 22 0.14 0.78 -6.31
C PRO A 22 0.88 -0.34 -7.03
N ARG A 23 2.21 -0.30 -6.98
CA ARG A 23 3.05 -1.34 -7.58
C ARG A 23 2.98 -2.58 -6.71
N SER A 24 2.55 -3.71 -7.28
CA SER A 24 2.64 -5.02 -6.64
C SER A 24 4.05 -5.59 -6.80
N ASN A 25 4.64 -6.14 -5.73
CA ASN A 25 5.89 -6.87 -5.80
C ASN A 25 5.63 -8.39 -5.81
N ARG A 26 6.56 -9.20 -6.32
CA ARG A 26 6.41 -10.68 -6.29
C ARG A 26 6.38 -11.23 -4.87
N TYR A 27 7.11 -10.58 -3.95
CA TYR A 27 7.11 -10.90 -2.53
C TYR A 27 6.81 -9.61 -1.75
N GLU A 28 5.69 -9.60 -1.06
CA GLU A 28 5.29 -8.50 -0.19
C GLU A 28 5.95 -8.63 1.19
N SER A 29 6.05 -7.51 1.91
CA SER A 29 6.65 -7.51 3.25
C SER A 29 5.77 -8.26 4.26
N LEU A 30 6.37 -8.98 5.21
CA LEU A 30 5.65 -9.59 6.35
C LEU A 30 5.28 -8.58 7.46
N LYS A 31 5.21 -7.29 7.13
CA LYS A 31 4.87 -6.24 8.11
C LYS A 31 3.40 -6.38 8.52
N GLY A 32 3.14 -6.42 9.84
CA GLY A 32 1.80 -6.61 10.39
C GLY A 32 1.40 -8.07 10.60
N VAL A 33 2.28 -9.02 10.28
CA VAL A 33 2.12 -10.43 10.62
C VAL A 33 2.44 -10.63 12.12
N SER A 34 1.73 -11.53 12.80
CA SER A 34 1.91 -11.75 14.24
C SER A 34 3.31 -12.29 14.56
N ALA A 35 3.87 -11.88 15.70
CA ALA A 35 5.20 -12.30 16.11
C ALA A 35 5.30 -13.83 16.27
N PHE A 36 4.24 -14.49 16.76
CA PHE A 36 4.20 -15.94 16.89
C PHE A 36 4.35 -16.65 15.53
N PHE A 37 3.69 -16.14 14.47
CA PHE A 37 3.81 -16.70 13.14
C PHE A 37 5.22 -16.48 12.55
N LEU A 38 5.81 -15.30 12.78
CA LEU A 38 7.18 -15.01 12.36
C LEU A 38 8.20 -15.93 13.04
N ILE A 39 8.05 -16.18 14.34
CA ILE A 39 8.90 -17.11 15.09
C ILE A 39 8.72 -18.53 14.57
N SER A 40 7.46 -18.97 14.37
CA SER A 40 7.18 -20.30 13.84
C SER A 40 7.79 -20.52 12.44
N LEU A 41 7.68 -19.55 11.54
CA LEU A 41 8.33 -19.60 10.23
C LEU A 41 9.85 -19.63 10.37
N ALA A 42 10.43 -18.71 11.15
CA ALA A 42 11.89 -18.62 11.32
C ALA A 42 12.47 -19.94 11.84
N THR A 43 11.83 -20.55 12.84
CA THR A 43 12.24 -21.86 13.36
C THR A 43 12.18 -22.94 12.28
N ALA A 44 11.12 -22.98 11.47
CA ALA A 44 10.99 -23.96 10.39
C ALA A 44 12.07 -23.82 9.29
N PHE A 45 12.47 -22.58 8.97
CA PHE A 45 13.54 -22.31 8.00
C PHE A 45 14.95 -22.46 8.57
N THR A 46 15.12 -22.35 9.90
CA THR A 46 16.43 -22.41 10.58
C THR A 46 16.85 -23.85 10.92
N HIS A 47 15.90 -24.74 11.19
CA HIS A 47 16.16 -26.12 11.60
C HIS A 47 16.15 -27.15 10.45
N CYS A 48 16.31 -26.69 9.21
CA CYS A 48 16.64 -27.48 8.02
C CYS A 48 18.07 -27.16 7.58
#